data_AF-A0A354FLB4-F1
#
_entry.id   AF-A0A354FLB4-F1
#
_cell.length_a   1.000
_cell.length_b   1.000
_cell.length_c   1.000
_cell.angle_alpha   90.00
_cell.angle_beta   90.00
_cell.angle_gamma   90.00
#
_symmetry.space_group_name_H-M   'P 1'
#
loop_
_entity.id
_entity.type
_entity.pdbx_description
1 polymer ?
#
loop_
_entity_poly.entity_id
_entity_poly.type
_entity_poly.pdbx_seq_one_letter_code
_entity_poly.pdbx_strand_id
1 'polypeptide(L)'
;MRVNHNPTSLNALRHLGETNRATETNLERLSSGLRINSGKDGPADMIVSEIMRAQISGLNQSIKNSEIGVSMVQTAEGTLSEISAMLINMRQLALHAANEGANDQKMVQADQNEAERLLSTIDRLAMTTG
;
A
#
# COMPACT_ATOMS: atom_id res chain seq x y z
N MET A 1 29.84 -12.94 -67.95
CA MET A 1 29.37 -12.41 -66.64
C MET A 1 29.20 -13.53 -65.60
N ARG A 2 30.30 -14.15 -65.12
CA ARG A 2 30.25 -15.20 -64.07
C ARG A 2 31.31 -15.01 -62.96
N VAL A 3 31.96 -13.84 -62.91
CA VAL A 3 33.07 -13.55 -61.97
C VAL A 3 32.82 -12.29 -61.11
N ASN A 4 31.95 -11.35 -61.53
CA ASN A 4 31.73 -10.09 -60.79
C ASN A 4 30.48 -10.05 -59.90
N HIS A 5 29.67 -11.11 -59.88
CA HIS A 5 28.52 -11.20 -58.98
C HIS A 5 28.30 -12.67 -58.63
N ASN A 6 28.36 -13.01 -57.35
CA ASN A 6 28.10 -14.35 -56.85
C ASN A 6 26.71 -14.37 -56.20
N PRO A 7 25.64 -14.67 -56.96
CA PRO A 7 24.28 -14.65 -56.46
C PRO A 7 24.04 -15.66 -55.32
N THR A 8 24.78 -16.78 -55.31
CA THR A 8 24.73 -17.77 -54.22
C THR A 8 25.31 -17.21 -52.92
N SER A 9 26.44 -16.50 -52.99
CA SER A 9 27.04 -15.81 -51.84
C SER A 9 26.15 -14.68 -51.32
N LEU A 10 25.50 -13.92 -52.21
CA LEU A 10 24.55 -12.87 -51.82
C LEU A 10 23.26 -13.42 -51.21
N ASN A 11 22.81 -14.59 -51.66
CA ASN A 11 21.70 -15.30 -51.05
C ASN A 11 22.08 -15.82 -49.65
N ALA A 12 23.25 -16.44 -49.50
CA ALA A 12 23.78 -16.86 -48.20
C ALA A 12 23.95 -15.68 -47.23
N LEU A 13 24.42 -14.51 -47.71
CA LEU A 13 24.54 -13.30 -46.89
C LEU A 13 23.16 -12.77 -46.45
N ARG A 14 22.13 -12.84 -47.30
CA ARG A 14 20.76 -12.48 -46.92
C ARG A 14 20.23 -13.41 -45.83
N HIS A 15 20.37 -14.72 -45.98
CA HIS A 15 19.92 -15.68 -44.96
C HIS A 15 20.71 -15.58 -43.65
N LEU A 16 22.00 -15.25 -43.71
CA LEU A 16 22.79 -14.94 -42.52
C LEU A 16 22.24 -13.68 -41.82
N GLY A 17 21.93 -12.63 -42.58
CA GLY A 17 21.31 -11.42 -42.04
C GLY A 17 19.93 -11.65 -41.42
N GLU A 18 19.12 -12.53 -41.99
CA GLU A 18 17.83 -12.95 -41.42
C GLU A 18 18.02 -13.74 -40.11
N THR A 19 18.95 -14.71 -40.11
CA THR A 19 19.27 -15.52 -38.92
C THR A 19 19.80 -14.66 -37.77
N ASN A 20 20.66 -13.69 -38.06
CA ASN A 20 21.18 -12.77 -37.05
C ASN A 20 20.07 -11.93 -36.42
N ARG A 21 19.16 -11.35 -37.23
CA ARG A 21 18.02 -10.57 -36.70
C ARG A 21 17.08 -11.42 -35.84
N ALA A 22 16.82 -12.66 -36.26
CA ALA A 22 16.00 -13.59 -35.47
C ALA A 22 16.67 -13.94 -34.13
N THR A 23 17.99 -14.13 -34.14
CA THR A 23 18.78 -14.41 -32.93
C THR A 23 18.79 -13.22 -31.98
N GLU A 24 18.98 -12.01 -32.49
CA GLU A 24 18.89 -10.76 -31.70
C GLU A 24 17.52 -10.60 -31.02
N THR A 25 16.43 -10.87 -31.77
CA THR A 25 15.06 -10.81 -31.22
C THR A 25 14.85 -11.85 -30.11
N ASN A 26 15.38 -13.06 -30.29
CA ASN A 26 15.29 -14.11 -29.27
C ASN A 26 16.09 -13.75 -28.02
N LEU A 27 17.26 -13.14 -28.18
CA LEU A 27 18.06 -12.64 -27.06
C LEU A 27 17.35 -11.51 -26.31
N GLU A 28 16.67 -10.61 -27.02
CA GLU A 28 15.85 -9.54 -26.41
C GLU A 28 14.68 -10.11 -25.60
N ARG A 29 13.97 -11.12 -26.12
CA ARG A 29 12.89 -11.82 -25.40
C ARG A 29 13.41 -12.59 -24.19
N LEU A 30 14.58 -13.21 -24.30
CA LEU A 30 15.20 -13.92 -23.19
C LEU A 30 15.65 -12.97 -22.09
N SER A 31 16.25 -11.82 -22.44
CA SER A 31 16.75 -10.85 -21.47
C SER A 31 15.63 -10.09 -20.74
N SER A 32 14.55 -9.78 -21.44
CA SER A 32 13.36 -9.14 -20.87
C SER A 32 12.42 -10.12 -20.16
N GLY A 33 12.46 -11.41 -20.51
CA GLY A 33 11.49 -12.42 -20.06
C GLY A 33 10.08 -12.22 -20.63
N LEU A 34 9.89 -11.30 -21.57
CA LEU A 34 8.59 -10.97 -22.14
C LEU A 34 8.50 -11.51 -23.57
N ARG A 35 7.36 -12.14 -23.88
CA ARG A 35 7.07 -12.65 -25.23
C ARG A 35 6.87 -11.53 -26.27
N ILE A 36 6.42 -10.35 -25.82
CA ILE A 36 6.11 -9.18 -26.65
C ILE A 36 6.97 -8.03 -26.14
N ASN A 37 7.98 -7.64 -26.93
CA ASN A 37 8.92 -6.57 -26.57
C ASN A 37 8.76 -5.31 -27.39
N SER A 38 8.15 -5.40 -28.59
CA SER A 38 7.90 -4.23 -29.41
C SER A 38 6.51 -4.28 -30.07
N GLY A 39 5.97 -3.11 -30.38
CA GLY A 39 4.70 -2.97 -31.10
C GLY A 39 4.73 -3.53 -32.53
N LYS A 40 5.89 -3.94 -33.05
CA LYS A 40 6.02 -4.68 -34.31
C LYS A 40 5.59 -6.15 -34.20
N ASP A 41 5.63 -6.75 -33.01
CA ASP A 41 5.24 -8.14 -32.77
C ASP A 41 3.71 -8.34 -32.75
N GLY A 42 2.96 -7.25 -32.56
CA GLY A 42 1.50 -7.23 -32.49
C GLY A 42 1.00 -6.00 -31.72
N PRO A 43 0.58 -4.91 -32.38
CA PRO A 43 0.21 -3.67 -31.69
C PRO A 43 -1.01 -3.85 -30.78
N ALA A 44 -1.97 -4.71 -31.14
CA ALA A 44 -3.13 -5.01 -30.31
C ALA A 44 -2.76 -5.75 -29.01
N ASP A 45 -1.93 -6.79 -29.10
CA ASP A 45 -1.50 -7.58 -27.94
C ASP A 45 -0.60 -6.76 -26.99
N MET A 46 0.23 -5.86 -27.54
CA MET A 46 1.02 -4.92 -26.74
C MET A 46 0.11 -3.94 -25.98
N ILE A 47 -0.91 -3.37 -26.64
CA ILE A 47 -1.87 -2.46 -25.98
C ILE A 47 -2.60 -3.17 -24.84
N VAL A 48 -3.08 -4.40 -25.07
CA VAL A 48 -3.74 -5.19 -24.02
C VAL A 48 -2.76 -5.48 -22.86
N SER A 49 -1.50 -5.81 -23.16
CA SER A 49 -0.48 -6.00 -22.11
C SER A 49 -0.24 -4.73 -21.30
N GLU A 50 -0.17 -3.56 -21.93
CA GLU A 50 0.03 -2.29 -21.21
C GLU A 50 -1.20 -1.90 -20.38
N ILE A 51 -2.41 -2.13 -20.90
CA ILE A 51 -3.64 -1.95 -20.12
C ILE A 51 -3.64 -2.86 -18.89
N MET A 52 -3.28 -4.14 -19.05
CA MET A 52 -3.18 -5.07 -17.92
C MET A 52 -2.10 -4.64 -16.92
N ARG A 53 -0.93 -4.16 -17.37
CA ARG A 53 0.11 -3.61 -16.48
C ARG A 53 -0.40 -2.41 -15.71
N ALA A 54 -1.11 -1.49 -16.36
CA ALA A 54 -1.71 -0.32 -15.73
C ALA A 54 -2.77 -0.75 -14.69
N GLN A 55 -3.62 -1.72 -15.02
CA GLN A 55 -4.61 -2.27 -14.08
C GLN A 55 -3.95 -2.94 -12.88
N ILE A 56 -2.91 -3.76 -13.08
CA ILE A 56 -2.15 -4.40 -12.00
C ILE A 56 -1.53 -3.33 -11.10
N SER A 57 -0.93 -2.29 -11.67
CA SER A 57 -0.38 -1.17 -10.91
C SER A 57 -1.46 -0.45 -10.09
N GLY A 58 -2.62 -0.19 -10.69
CA GLY A 58 -3.77 0.41 -10.01
C GLY A 58 -4.32 -0.46 -8.88
N LEU A 59 -4.46 -1.77 -9.11
CA LEU A 59 -4.89 -2.74 -8.09
C LEU A 59 -3.89 -2.81 -6.93
N ASN A 60 -2.59 -2.85 -7.22
CA ASN A 60 -1.54 -2.84 -6.19
C ASN A 60 -1.60 -1.57 -5.33
N GLN A 61 -1.85 -0.41 -5.95
CA GLN A 61 -2.05 0.83 -5.19
C GLN A 61 -3.34 0.80 -4.38
N SER A 62 -4.43 0.25 -4.93
CA SER A 62 -5.69 0.07 -4.20
C SER A 62 -5.53 -0.84 -3.00
N ILE A 63 -4.76 -1.92 -3.11
CA ILE A 63 -4.45 -2.82 -1.99
C ILE A 63 -3.70 -2.07 -0.90
N LYS A 64 -2.63 -1.33 -1.26
CA LYS A 64 -1.90 -0.50 -0.30
C LYS A 64 -2.78 0.55 0.38
N ASN A 65 -3.68 1.19 -0.38
CA ASN A 65 -4.62 2.15 0.19
C ASN A 65 -5.58 1.49 1.18
N SER A 66 -6.07 0.28 0.87
CA SER A 66 -6.90 -0.51 1.79
C SER A 66 -6.12 -0.90 3.05
N GLU A 67 -4.85 -1.32 2.92
CA GLU A 67 -3.99 -1.63 4.06
C GLU A 67 -3.79 -0.42 4.97
N ILE A 68 -3.52 0.76 4.40
CA ILE A 68 -3.45 2.03 5.16
C ILE A 68 -4.77 2.31 5.86
N GLY A 69 -5.90 2.13 5.17
CA GLY A 69 -7.23 2.30 5.75
C GLY A 69 -7.47 1.37 6.95
N VAL A 70 -7.06 0.10 6.84
CA VAL A 70 -7.14 -0.86 7.94
C VAL A 70 -6.25 -0.45 9.11
N SER A 71 -4.99 -0.08 8.86
CA SER A 71 -4.08 0.38 9.91
C SER A 71 -4.58 1.64 10.62
N MET A 72 -5.23 2.56 9.89
CA MET A 72 -5.86 3.74 10.46
C MET A 72 -7.03 3.37 11.38
N VAL A 73 -7.91 2.47 10.93
CA VAL A 73 -9.02 1.95 11.76
C VAL A 73 -8.50 1.25 13.01
N GLN A 74 -7.47 0.42 12.90
CA GLN A 74 -6.85 -0.25 14.06
C GLN A 74 -6.27 0.76 15.07
N THR A 75 -5.63 1.83 14.59
CA THR A 75 -5.12 2.91 15.45
C THR A 75 -6.26 3.64 16.17
N ALA A 76 -7.37 3.89 15.46
CA ALA A 76 -8.57 4.47 16.03
C ALA A 76 -9.22 3.54 17.08
N GLU A 77 -9.35 2.25 16.80
CA GLU A 77 -9.87 1.24 17.74
C GLU A 77 -9.03 1.14 19.01
N GLY A 78 -7.69 1.15 18.88
CA GLY A 78 -6.78 1.18 20.03
C GLY A 78 -6.98 2.43 20.89
N THR A 79 -7.10 3.60 20.26
CA THR A 79 -7.36 4.86 20.97
C THR A 79 -8.73 4.85 21.67
N LEU A 80 -9.78 4.32 21.02
CA LEU A 80 -11.10 4.18 21.62
C LEU A 80 -11.10 3.20 22.80
N SER A 81 -10.26 2.17 22.77
CA SER A 81 -10.07 1.25 23.89
C SER A 81 -9.51 1.99 25.13
N GLU A 82 -8.49 2.82 24.94
CA GLU A 82 -7.93 3.67 26.01
C GLU A 82 -8.95 4.67 26.54
N ILE A 83 -9.72 5.32 25.66
CA ILE A 83 -10.81 6.21 26.06
C ILE A 83 -11.86 5.47 26.89
N SER A 84 -12.25 4.26 26.48
CA SER A 84 -13.19 3.43 27.23
C SER A 84 -12.65 3.09 28.63
N ALA A 85 -11.37 2.75 28.75
CA ALA A 85 -10.74 2.48 30.04
C ALA A 85 -10.75 3.71 30.97
N MET A 86 -10.42 4.89 30.43
CA MET A 86 -10.48 6.15 31.18
C MET A 86 -11.90 6.49 31.65
N LEU A 87 -12.92 6.26 30.82
CA LEU A 87 -14.33 6.47 31.21
C LEU A 87 -14.77 5.53 32.33
N ILE A 88 -14.30 4.27 32.32
CA ILE A 88 -14.55 3.34 33.42
C ILE A 88 -13.89 3.84 34.72
N ASN A 89 -12.65 4.33 34.65
CA ASN A 89 -11.97 4.91 35.81
C ASN A 89 -12.69 6.16 36.32
N MET A 90 -13.14 7.07 35.44
CA MET A 90 -13.96 8.22 35.84
C MET A 90 -15.24 7.79 36.55
N ARG A 91 -15.92 6.73 36.09
CA ARG A 91 -17.08 6.18 36.78
C ARG A 91 -16.72 5.63 38.17
N GLN A 92 -15.57 4.99 38.33
CA GLN A 92 -15.10 4.54 39.64
C GLN A 92 -14.81 5.70 40.59
N LEU A 93 -14.16 6.77 40.10
CA LEU A 93 -13.93 8.00 40.85
C LEU A 93 -15.25 8.64 41.30
N ALA A 94 -16.25 8.70 40.42
CA ALA A 94 -17.57 9.23 40.76
C ALA A 94 -18.27 8.40 41.85
N LEU A 95 -18.18 7.07 41.80
CA LEU A 95 -18.73 6.19 42.84
C LEU A 95 -17.98 6.32 44.16
N HIS A 96 -16.65 6.49 44.11
CA HIS A 96 -15.82 6.73 45.29
C HIS A 96 -16.17 8.06 45.94
N ALA A 97 -16.26 9.15 45.16
CA ALA A 97 -16.65 10.47 45.61
C ALA A 97 -18.05 10.50 46.25
N ALA A 98 -19.00 9.71 45.73
CA ALA A 98 -20.36 9.59 46.26
C ALA A 98 -20.46 8.81 47.59
N ASN A 99 -19.38 8.18 48.06
CA ASN A 99 -19.38 7.45 49.32
C ASN A 99 -19.13 8.38 50.52
N GLU A 100 -20.15 9.17 50.87
CA GLU A 100 -20.13 10.20 51.93
C GLU A 100 -19.75 9.68 53.32
N GLY A 101 -19.92 8.38 53.58
CA GLY A 101 -19.56 7.75 54.87
C GLY A 101 -18.07 7.45 55.04
N ALA A 102 -17.31 7.37 53.94
CA ALA A 102 -15.89 7.04 53.94
C ALA A 102 -14.99 8.19 53.48
N ASN A 103 -15.52 9.12 52.69
CA ASN A 103 -14.75 10.19 52.07
C ASN A 103 -14.85 11.52 52.83
N ASP A 104 -13.72 12.18 53.01
CA ASP A 104 -13.68 13.58 53.44
C ASP A 104 -13.70 14.54 52.24
N GLN A 105 -13.87 15.83 52.50
CA GLN A 105 -13.93 16.86 51.46
C GLN A 105 -12.64 16.95 50.63
N LYS A 106 -11.47 16.60 51.20
CA LYS A 106 -10.19 16.60 50.47
C LYS A 106 -10.10 15.42 49.50
N MET A 107 -10.61 14.25 49.90
CA MET A 107 -10.68 13.07 49.05
C MET A 107 -11.61 13.30 47.86
N VAL A 108 -12.80 13.87 48.08
CA VAL A 108 -13.72 14.25 47.00
C VAL A 108 -13.07 15.25 46.03
N GLN A 109 -12.33 16.24 46.56
CA GLN A 109 -11.60 17.20 45.72
C GLN A 109 -10.46 16.53 44.92
N ALA A 110 -9.79 15.54 45.50
CA ALA A 110 -8.75 14.77 44.79
C ALA A 110 -9.35 13.92 43.66
N ASP A 111 -10.48 13.27 43.90
CA ASP A 111 -11.22 12.50 42.88
C ASP A 111 -11.65 13.40 41.72
N GLN A 112 -12.15 14.60 42.03
CA GLN A 112 -12.53 15.61 41.02
C GLN A 112 -11.33 16.03 40.16
N ASN A 113 -10.19 16.34 40.79
CA ASN A 113 -8.97 16.73 40.05
C ASN A 113 -8.49 15.61 39.12
N GLU A 114 -8.61 14.34 39.54
CA GLU A 114 -8.25 13.20 38.70
C GLU A 114 -9.23 13.01 37.54
N ALA A 115 -10.54 13.16 37.77
CA ALA A 115 -11.54 13.13 36.71
C ALA A 115 -11.31 14.22 35.65
N GLU A 116 -10.93 15.44 36.06
CA GLU A 116 -10.58 16.53 35.14
C GLU A 116 -9.34 16.22 34.30
N ARG A 117 -8.32 15.57 34.88
CA ARG A 117 -7.14 15.11 34.14
C ARG A 117 -7.48 14.05 33.11
N LEU A 118 -8.32 13.07 33.47
CA LEU A 118 -8.80 12.05 32.55
C LEU A 118 -9.58 12.68 31.39
N LEU A 119 -10.48 13.63 31.68
CA LEU A 119 -11.23 14.36 30.67
C LEU A 119 -10.29 15.11 29.69
N SER A 120 -9.32 15.85 30.21
CA SER A 120 -8.32 16.55 29.38
C SER A 120 -7.50 15.62 28.50
N THR A 121 -7.26 14.39 28.98
CA THR A 121 -6.54 13.36 28.21
C THR A 121 -7.42 12.77 27.12
N ILE A 122 -8.70 12.52 27.39
CA ILE A 122 -9.68 12.11 26.38
C ILE A 122 -9.77 13.16 25.27
N ASP A 123 -9.91 14.44 25.61
CA ASP A 123 -9.98 15.53 24.63
C ASP A 123 -8.70 15.58 23.77
N ARG A 124 -7.53 15.42 24.40
CA ARG A 124 -6.25 15.36 23.68
C ARG A 124 -6.18 14.18 22.70
N LEU A 125 -6.58 12.98 23.13
CA LEU A 125 -6.59 11.80 22.26
C LEU A 125 -7.58 11.97 21.10
N ALA A 126 -8.75 12.55 21.36
CA ALA A 126 -9.74 12.84 20.33
C ALA A 126 -9.22 13.84 19.28
N MET A 127 -8.42 14.84 19.69
CA MET A 127 -7.82 15.82 18.78
C MET A 127 -6.59 15.32 18.03
N THR A 128 -5.85 14.34 18.57
CA THR A 128 -4.56 13.91 18.01
C THR A 128 -4.69 12.70 17.09
N THR A 129 -5.77 11.91 17.22
CA THR A 129 -5.99 10.67 16.44
C THR A 129 -6.85 10.88 15.17
N GLY A 130 -7.13 12.13 14.79
CA GLY A 130 -7.93 12.50 13.59
C GLY A 130 -7.11 12.97 12.40
#